data_AF-A0A937NPS6-F1
#
_entry.id   AF-A0A937NPS6-F1
#
_cell.length_a   1.000
_cell.length_b   1.000
_cell.length_c   1.000
_cell.angle_alpha   90.00
_cell.angle_beta   90.00
_cell.angle_gamma   90.00
#
_symmetry.space_group_name_H-M   'P 1'
#
loop_
_entity.id
_entity.type
_entity.pdbx_description
1 polymer ?
#
loop_
_entity_poly.entity_id
_entity_poly.type
_entity_poly.pdbx_seq_one_letter_code
_entity_poly.pdbx_strand_id
1 'polypeptide(L)'
;MQAIGLSPVIDQHHITATSRQLYEYVKLFGKSHGKYIPREIKRLDRKKLAVLLESLLDGDGNKHSKHGWRYTTVSQKLADDVQEIAIKCGMASSVTLDKEGYYRVYISTTRTAQCNLGQNRSEWVEYAGMVYCVEVPNSTVMVRQDGYAFFSGNSKGAGDQYVRDYTRIYGLPAVVFRQSCIYGPRQMGVEDQGWVAWFIIAAVTAQPITIYGNGKQVRDVLFIDDLLDAYDAAIAHIDVIAGQVYNVGGGPAHTMSVWAEFGPILERLIGHPIPVSGDDWRPGDQPIYISDIRKAGRELGWQSRVGVEEGIRRLYEWVVANRLLFEMG
;
A
#
# COMPACT_ATOMS: atom_id res chain seq x y z
N MET A 1 -40.27 0.94 17.47
CA MET A 1 -40.17 1.18 18.93
C MET A 1 -40.69 0.00 19.76
N GLN A 2 -41.92 -0.47 19.56
CA GLN A 2 -42.41 -1.70 20.24
C GLN A 2 -41.59 -2.96 19.89
N ALA A 3 -41.14 -3.11 18.64
CA ALA A 3 -40.30 -4.22 18.19
C ALA A 3 -38.90 -4.30 18.85
N ILE A 4 -38.46 -3.23 19.52
CA ILE A 4 -37.19 -3.18 20.27
C ILE A 4 -37.42 -3.03 21.78
N GLY A 5 -38.64 -3.34 22.27
CA GLY A 5 -38.99 -3.32 23.69
C GLY A 5 -39.12 -1.92 24.30
N LEU A 6 -39.25 -0.87 23.48
CA LEU A 6 -39.50 0.49 23.96
C LEU A 6 -41.00 0.81 23.94
N SER A 7 -41.50 1.35 25.04
CA SER A 7 -42.87 1.87 25.19
C SER A 7 -42.88 3.39 25.04
N PRO A 8 -43.16 3.93 23.85
CA PRO A 8 -43.20 5.38 23.64
C PRO A 8 -44.49 6.00 24.19
N VAL A 9 -44.36 7.18 24.78
CA VAL A 9 -45.45 8.14 24.99
C VAL A 9 -45.44 9.10 23.80
N ILE A 10 -46.59 9.22 23.13
CA ILE A 10 -46.74 10.06 21.94
C ILE A 10 -47.68 11.22 22.31
N ASP A 11 -47.20 12.46 22.17
CA ASP A 11 -48.03 13.66 22.20
C ASP A 11 -48.12 14.28 20.79
N GLN A 12 -48.79 15.43 20.66
CA GLN A 12 -49.03 16.07 19.35
C GLN A 12 -47.73 16.52 18.63
N HIS A 13 -46.61 16.63 19.34
CA HIS A 13 -45.36 17.18 18.82
C HIS A 13 -44.12 16.31 19.11
N HIS A 14 -44.21 15.33 20.01
CA HIS A 14 -43.07 14.55 20.49
C HIS A 14 -43.41 13.07 20.68
N ILE A 15 -42.41 12.23 20.39
CA ILE A 15 -42.39 10.81 20.72
C ILE A 15 -41.30 10.62 21.78
N THR A 16 -41.70 10.31 23.02
CA THR A 16 -40.78 10.11 24.14
C THR A 16 -40.75 8.63 24.52
N ALA A 17 -39.59 7.99 24.44
CA ALA A 17 -39.39 6.64 24.96
C ALA A 17 -38.22 6.63 25.95
N THR A 18 -38.41 6.02 27.12
CA THR A 18 -37.37 5.91 28.14
C THR A 18 -36.91 4.46 28.31
N SER A 19 -35.60 4.26 28.26
CA SER A 19 -34.96 2.98 28.60
C SER A 19 -33.64 3.25 29.30
N ARG A 20 -33.59 2.86 30.58
CA ARG A 20 -32.38 3.03 31.39
C ARG A 20 -31.21 2.23 30.82
N GLN A 21 -31.47 1.01 30.36
CA GLN A 21 -30.44 0.15 29.77
C GLN A 21 -29.88 0.74 28.48
N LEU A 22 -30.74 1.24 27.58
CA LEU A 22 -30.30 1.88 26.34
C LEU A 22 -29.52 3.17 26.63
N TYR A 23 -29.99 3.96 27.60
CA TYR A 23 -29.30 5.17 28.03
C TYR A 23 -27.89 4.87 28.56
N GLU A 24 -27.75 3.91 29.48
CA GLU A 24 -26.42 3.56 30.02
C GLU A 24 -25.48 3.02 28.94
N TYR A 25 -26.00 2.28 27.96
CA TYR A 25 -25.21 1.82 26.83
C TYR A 25 -24.74 2.96 25.92
N VAL A 26 -25.66 3.83 25.48
CA VAL A 26 -25.36 4.93 24.53
C VAL A 26 -24.54 6.04 25.20
N LYS A 27 -24.67 6.24 26.52
CA LYS A 27 -23.89 7.22 27.30
C LYS A 27 -22.38 6.98 27.20
N LEU A 28 -21.94 5.75 26.95
CA LEU A 28 -20.53 5.40 26.77
C LEU A 28 -19.93 6.00 25.49
N PHE A 29 -20.76 6.44 24.54
CA PHE A 29 -20.34 6.92 23.22
C PHE A 29 -19.98 8.41 23.19
N GLY A 30 -19.82 9.01 24.38
CA GLY A 30 -19.43 10.40 24.56
C GLY A 30 -20.58 11.39 24.40
N LYS A 31 -20.29 12.67 24.66
CA LYS A 31 -21.23 13.79 24.55
C LYS A 31 -20.63 14.89 23.70
N SER A 32 -21.49 15.66 23.02
CA SER A 32 -21.14 16.83 22.21
C SER A 32 -19.85 16.63 21.38
N HIS A 33 -18.74 17.27 21.76
CA HIS A 33 -17.45 17.21 21.05
C HIS A 33 -16.75 15.85 21.09
N GLY A 34 -17.05 15.01 22.09
CA GLY A 34 -16.45 13.69 22.29
C GLY A 34 -17.28 12.53 21.76
N LYS A 35 -18.36 12.79 21.00
CA LYS A 35 -19.21 11.73 20.43
C LYS A 35 -18.41 10.83 19.48
N TYR A 36 -18.71 9.54 19.46
CA TYR A 36 -18.12 8.60 18.51
C TYR A 36 -19.02 7.39 18.28
N ILE A 37 -18.73 6.60 17.25
CA ILE A 37 -19.39 5.33 16.96
C ILE A 37 -18.42 4.19 17.34
N PRO A 38 -18.82 3.28 18.26
CA PRO A 38 -17.99 2.16 18.66
C PRO A 38 -17.54 1.27 17.51
N ARG A 39 -16.36 0.66 17.67
CA ARG A 39 -15.70 -0.13 16.61
C ARG A 39 -16.51 -1.37 16.24
N GLU A 40 -17.16 -1.99 17.21
CA GLU A 40 -18.06 -3.14 17.06
C GLU A 40 -19.26 -2.81 16.17
N ILE A 41 -19.83 -1.60 16.29
CA ILE A 41 -20.92 -1.12 15.43
C ILE A 41 -20.38 -0.86 14.02
N LYS A 42 -19.20 -0.24 13.89
CA LYS A 42 -18.56 0.00 12.58
C LYS A 42 -18.12 -1.29 11.85
N ARG A 43 -18.12 -2.44 12.52
CA ARG A 43 -17.81 -3.77 11.95
C ARG A 43 -19.04 -4.55 11.50
N LEU A 44 -20.24 -4.02 11.69
CA LEU A 44 -21.47 -4.65 11.21
C LEU A 44 -21.48 -4.76 9.67
N ASP A 45 -22.33 -5.65 9.16
CA ASP A 45 -22.50 -5.80 7.73
C ASP A 45 -23.10 -4.55 7.07
N ARG A 46 -22.89 -4.43 5.76
CA ARG A 46 -23.28 -3.26 4.96
C ARG A 46 -24.75 -2.87 5.13
N LYS A 47 -25.69 -3.82 5.27
CA LYS A 47 -27.12 -3.49 5.38
C LYS A 47 -27.41 -2.77 6.69
N LYS A 48 -26.82 -3.24 7.80
CA LYS A 48 -26.97 -2.61 9.12
C LYS A 48 -26.29 -1.24 9.18
N LEU A 49 -25.10 -1.12 8.58
CA LEU A 49 -24.39 0.15 8.47
C LEU A 49 -25.18 1.18 7.64
N ALA A 50 -25.86 0.75 6.57
CA ALA A 50 -26.71 1.62 5.77
C ALA A 50 -27.88 2.18 6.60
N VAL A 51 -28.56 1.34 7.39
CA VAL A 51 -29.65 1.77 8.29
C VAL A 51 -29.15 2.77 9.33
N LEU A 52 -27.96 2.52 9.92
CA LEU A 52 -27.36 3.45 10.86
C LEU A 52 -27.03 4.79 10.20
N LEU A 53 -26.45 4.77 8.99
CA LEU A 53 -26.14 5.97 8.23
C LEU A 53 -27.40 6.78 7.90
N GLU A 54 -28.45 6.12 7.41
CA GLU A 54 -29.76 6.75 7.16
C GLU A 54 -30.31 7.39 8.43
N SER A 55 -30.26 6.69 9.57
CA SER A 55 -30.73 7.22 10.85
C SER A 55 -29.94 8.46 11.31
N LEU A 56 -28.62 8.47 11.10
CA LEU A 56 -27.77 9.63 11.40
C LEU A 56 -28.10 10.81 10.48
N LEU A 57 -28.37 10.53 9.21
CA LEU A 57 -28.76 11.53 8.21
C LEU A 57 -30.15 12.11 8.46
N ASP A 58 -31.10 11.32 8.96
CA ASP A 58 -32.43 11.80 9.34
C ASP A 58 -32.41 12.66 10.62
N GLY A 59 -31.43 12.42 11.50
CA GLY A 59 -31.24 13.17 12.75
C GLY A 59 -30.54 14.51 12.55
N ASP A 60 -29.25 14.49 12.22
CA ASP A 60 -28.41 15.71 12.10
C ASP A 60 -27.99 16.00 10.64
N GLY A 61 -28.64 15.35 9.67
CA GLY A 61 -28.36 15.51 8.25
C GLY A 61 -29.38 16.35 7.49
N ASN A 62 -28.96 16.82 6.32
CA ASN A 62 -29.80 17.55 5.38
C ASN A 62 -29.47 17.13 3.93
N LYS A 63 -30.51 16.84 3.15
CA LYS A 63 -30.40 16.46 1.74
C LYS A 63 -30.29 17.73 0.88
N HIS A 64 -29.16 17.89 0.18
CA HIS A 64 -28.87 19.08 -0.63
C HIS A 64 -28.93 18.82 -2.14
N SER A 65 -29.02 17.55 -2.56
CA SER A 65 -29.28 17.17 -3.96
C SER A 65 -30.00 15.84 -4.05
N LYS A 66 -30.43 15.43 -5.26
CA LYS A 66 -31.10 14.14 -5.50
C LYS A 66 -30.28 12.95 -4.99
N HIS A 67 -28.95 13.07 -5.02
CA HIS A 67 -27.97 12.02 -4.72
C HIS A 67 -26.98 12.41 -3.61
N GLY A 68 -27.24 13.49 -2.87
CA GLY A 68 -26.27 14.10 -1.96
C GLY A 68 -26.86 14.54 -0.62
N TRP A 69 -26.14 14.20 0.45
CA TRP A 69 -26.48 14.50 1.84
C TRP A 69 -25.32 15.22 2.52
N ARG A 70 -25.66 15.98 3.56
CA ARG A 70 -24.70 16.66 4.43
C ARG A 70 -25.06 16.33 5.87
N TYR A 71 -24.14 15.74 6.62
CA TYR A 71 -24.24 15.51 8.06
C TYR A 71 -23.42 16.57 8.81
N THR A 72 -23.93 17.10 9.92
CA THR A 72 -23.24 18.16 10.69
C THR A 72 -23.00 17.72 12.12
N THR A 73 -21.78 17.90 12.62
CA THR A 73 -21.43 17.59 14.02
C THR A 73 -20.33 18.51 14.54
N VAL A 74 -20.30 18.71 15.86
CA VAL A 74 -19.21 19.42 16.55
C VAL A 74 -18.07 18.48 16.99
N SER A 75 -18.23 17.17 16.76
CA SER A 75 -17.22 16.17 17.10
C SER A 75 -16.48 15.71 15.85
N GLN A 76 -15.17 15.94 15.84
CA GLN A 76 -14.29 15.45 14.78
C GLN A 76 -14.35 13.93 14.65
N LYS A 77 -14.30 13.22 15.79
CA LYS A 77 -14.31 11.75 15.82
C LYS A 77 -15.61 11.19 15.25
N LEU A 78 -16.76 11.79 15.60
CA LEU A 78 -18.03 11.39 14.99
C LEU A 78 -18.08 11.70 13.50
N ALA A 79 -17.55 12.85 13.05
CA ALA A 79 -17.47 13.17 11.63
C ALA A 79 -16.65 12.12 10.85
N ASP A 80 -15.54 11.68 11.43
CA ASP A 80 -14.69 10.62 10.89
C ASP A 80 -15.41 9.28 10.83
N ASP A 81 -16.11 8.92 11.90
CA ASP A 81 -16.88 7.68 11.98
C ASP A 81 -18.02 7.65 10.94
N VAL A 82 -18.71 8.77 10.73
CA VAL A 82 -19.76 8.92 9.72
C VAL A 82 -19.19 8.78 8.31
N GLN A 83 -18.03 9.40 8.02
CA GLN A 83 -17.34 9.24 6.75
C GLN A 83 -16.94 7.76 6.51
N GLU A 84 -16.38 7.09 7.52
CA GLU A 84 -16.01 5.66 7.43
C GLU A 84 -17.21 4.78 7.07
N ILE A 85 -18.35 5.01 7.72
CA ILE A 85 -19.59 4.25 7.47
C ILE A 85 -20.11 4.53 6.05
N ALA A 86 -20.12 5.79 5.61
CA ALA A 86 -20.55 6.15 4.25
C ALA A 86 -19.74 5.41 3.18
N ILE A 87 -18.42 5.35 3.35
CA ILE A 87 -17.51 4.64 2.44
C ILE A 87 -17.77 3.14 2.45
N LYS A 88 -17.94 2.53 3.64
CA LYS A 88 -18.32 1.11 3.79
C LYS A 88 -19.66 0.77 3.14
N CYS A 89 -20.57 1.75 3.08
CA CYS A 89 -21.84 1.62 2.37
C CYS A 89 -21.72 1.77 0.84
N GLY A 90 -20.54 2.12 0.33
CA GLY A 90 -20.25 2.30 -1.09
C GLY A 90 -20.55 3.71 -1.61
N MET A 91 -20.57 4.71 -0.72
CA MET A 91 -20.83 6.11 -1.05
C MET A 91 -19.52 6.91 -1.04
N ALA A 92 -19.43 7.94 -1.88
CA ALA A 92 -18.34 8.92 -1.82
C ALA A 92 -18.58 9.86 -0.63
N SER A 93 -17.52 10.26 0.08
CA SER A 93 -17.68 11.19 1.20
C SER A 93 -16.45 12.07 1.46
N SER A 94 -16.69 13.33 1.83
CA SER A 94 -15.66 14.31 2.22
C SER A 94 -16.05 15.03 3.52
N VAL A 95 -15.06 15.41 4.32
CA VAL A 95 -15.26 16.17 5.57
C VAL A 95 -14.64 17.56 5.44
N THR A 96 -15.36 18.60 5.82
CA THR A 96 -14.82 19.96 5.95
C THR A 96 -15.11 20.53 7.33
N LEU A 97 -14.24 21.41 7.81
CA LEU A 97 -14.47 22.21 9.01
C LEU A 97 -14.90 23.61 8.57
N ASP A 98 -16.05 24.07 9.04
CA ASP A 98 -16.51 25.43 8.76
C ASP A 98 -15.92 26.46 9.75
N LYS A 99 -16.13 27.75 9.45
CA LYS A 99 -15.62 28.87 10.26
C LYS A 99 -16.23 28.94 11.66
N GLU A 100 -17.37 28.28 11.88
CA GLU A 100 -18.09 28.26 13.14
C GLU A 100 -17.69 27.05 14.01
N GLY A 101 -16.78 26.19 13.52
CA GLY A 101 -16.26 25.04 14.24
C GLY A 101 -17.07 23.75 14.07
N TYR A 102 -18.00 23.71 13.10
CA TYR A 102 -18.74 22.49 12.78
C TYR A 102 -18.06 21.68 11.68
N TYR A 103 -17.98 20.37 11.90
CA TYR A 103 -17.59 19.41 10.89
C TYR A 103 -18.79 19.06 10.01
N ARG A 104 -18.62 19.20 8.70
CA ARG A 104 -19.61 18.89 7.68
C ARG A 104 -19.14 17.69 6.87
N VAL A 105 -19.89 16.60 6.95
CA VAL A 105 -19.64 15.38 6.17
C VAL A 105 -20.57 15.38 4.96
N TYR A 106 -20.00 15.58 3.78
CA TYR A 106 -20.73 15.47 2.52
C TYR A 106 -20.70 14.02 2.06
N ILE A 107 -21.85 13.49 1.66
CA ILE A 107 -22.02 12.09 1.25
C ILE A 107 -22.77 12.07 -0.08
N SER A 108 -22.26 11.32 -1.06
CA SER A 108 -22.88 11.17 -2.38
C SER A 108 -22.97 9.72 -2.82
N THR A 109 -24.09 9.36 -3.47
CA THR A 109 -24.24 8.05 -4.13
C THR A 109 -23.60 8.02 -5.52
N THR A 110 -23.14 9.14 -6.07
CA THR A 110 -22.40 9.17 -7.34
C THR A 110 -20.94 8.76 -7.11
N ARG A 111 -20.44 7.81 -7.93
CA ARG A 111 -19.11 7.18 -7.77
C ARG A 111 -17.91 8.11 -7.99
N THR A 112 -18.14 9.36 -8.38
CA THR A 112 -17.08 10.32 -8.63
C THR A 112 -16.77 11.08 -7.35
N ALA A 113 -15.76 10.61 -6.62
CA ALA A 113 -14.99 11.52 -5.79
C ALA A 113 -14.34 12.55 -6.73
N GLN A 114 -14.97 13.72 -6.88
CA GLN A 114 -14.34 14.84 -7.55
C GLN A 114 -13.32 15.44 -6.57
N CYS A 115 -12.05 15.09 -6.72
CA CYS A 115 -10.97 15.97 -6.29
C CYS A 115 -10.97 17.16 -7.24
N ASN A 116 -11.66 18.24 -6.86
CA ASN A 116 -11.43 19.52 -7.50
C ASN A 116 -10.07 20.03 -7.01
N LEU A 117 -9.02 19.77 -7.79
CA LEU A 117 -7.74 20.45 -7.62
C LEU A 117 -7.99 21.93 -7.95
N GLY A 118 -8.35 22.70 -6.93
CA GLY A 118 -8.43 24.15 -7.05
C GLY A 118 -7.05 24.65 -7.46
N GLN A 119 -6.97 25.45 -8.53
CA GLN A 119 -5.73 25.81 -9.20
C GLN A 119 -4.68 26.57 -8.35
N ASN A 120 -4.90 26.91 -7.08
CA ASN A 120 -4.03 27.84 -6.35
C ASN A 120 -3.95 27.63 -4.83
N ARG A 121 -3.68 26.41 -4.35
CA ARG A 121 -3.27 26.18 -2.95
C ARG A 121 -2.20 25.09 -2.84
N SER A 122 -1.06 25.31 -3.47
CA SER A 122 0.16 24.60 -3.12
C SER A 122 0.99 25.48 -2.20
N GLU A 123 1.27 24.98 -0.99
CA GLU A 123 2.22 25.57 -0.07
C GLU A 123 3.43 24.65 -0.01
N TRP A 124 4.62 25.21 -0.20
CA TRP A 124 5.85 24.47 0.00
C TRP A 124 6.11 24.40 1.51
N VAL A 125 5.98 23.20 2.08
CA VAL A 125 6.30 22.94 3.47
C VAL A 125 7.65 22.24 3.52
N GLU A 126 8.61 22.82 4.25
CA GLU A 126 9.87 22.17 4.56
C GLU A 126 9.59 20.99 5.50
N TYR A 127 9.88 19.77 5.04
CA TYR A 127 9.64 18.53 5.79
C TYR A 127 10.96 17.82 6.05
N ALA A 128 11.34 17.73 7.32
CA ALA A 128 12.45 16.92 7.80
C ALA A 128 11.88 15.79 8.68
N GLY A 129 11.60 14.64 8.07
CA GLY A 129 11.05 13.46 8.74
C GLY A 129 11.13 12.22 7.86
N MET A 130 10.98 11.04 8.47
CA MET A 130 10.97 9.78 7.73
C MET A 130 9.66 9.63 6.96
N VAL A 131 9.74 9.34 5.66
CA VAL A 131 8.57 8.96 4.85
C VAL A 131 8.29 7.48 5.09
N TYR A 132 7.19 7.18 5.77
CA TYR A 132 6.80 5.81 6.06
C TYR A 132 5.99 5.21 4.90
N CYS A 133 6.42 4.06 4.37
CA CYS A 133 5.54 3.20 3.59
C CYS A 133 4.59 2.47 4.54
N VAL A 134 3.29 2.69 4.39
CA VAL A 134 2.28 1.97 5.18
C VAL A 134 1.98 0.64 4.49
N GLU A 135 2.36 -0.46 5.13
CA GLU A 135 1.97 -1.81 4.70
C GLU A 135 0.80 -2.32 5.56
N VAL A 136 -0.22 -2.88 4.89
CA VAL A 136 -1.39 -3.47 5.53
C VAL A 136 -1.64 -4.87 4.95
N PRO A 137 -2.18 -5.83 5.72
CA PRO A 137 -2.34 -7.21 5.25
C PRO A 137 -3.15 -7.39 3.96
N ASN A 138 -4.03 -6.43 3.63
CA ASN A 138 -4.86 -6.43 2.43
C ASN A 138 -4.31 -5.51 1.31
N SER A 139 -3.08 -4.99 1.46
CA SER A 139 -2.39 -4.09 0.51
C SER A 139 -3.16 -2.83 0.10
N THR A 140 -4.24 -2.50 0.82
CA THR A 140 -5.16 -1.40 0.49
C THR A 140 -5.35 -0.52 1.72
N VAL A 141 -4.78 0.68 1.66
CA VAL A 141 -4.88 1.68 2.71
C VAL A 141 -5.94 2.69 2.31
N MET A 142 -6.88 3.00 3.21
CA MET A 142 -7.74 4.16 3.03
C MET A 142 -7.00 5.38 3.57
N VAL A 143 -6.69 6.34 2.69
CA VAL A 143 -6.02 7.58 3.05
C VAL A 143 -6.99 8.74 2.93
N ARG A 144 -6.75 9.80 3.70
CA ARG A 144 -7.52 11.03 3.63
C ARG A 144 -6.58 12.20 3.32
N GLN A 145 -6.83 12.91 2.22
CA GLN A 145 -6.13 14.13 1.85
C GLN A 145 -7.15 15.26 1.70
N ASP A 146 -6.93 16.38 2.38
CA ASP A 146 -7.83 17.55 2.36
C ASP A 146 -9.31 17.22 2.61
N GLY A 147 -9.57 16.25 3.49
CA GLY A 147 -10.93 15.83 3.84
C GLY A 147 -11.54 14.78 2.91
N TYR A 148 -10.92 14.48 1.76
CA TYR A 148 -11.36 13.45 0.83
C TYR A 148 -10.75 12.10 1.19
N ALA A 149 -11.59 11.08 1.37
CA ALA A 149 -11.13 9.72 1.60
C ALA A 149 -11.07 8.94 0.28
N PHE A 150 -9.96 8.27 0.04
CA PHE A 150 -9.77 7.39 -1.11
C PHE A 150 -8.95 6.16 -0.74
N PHE A 151 -9.12 5.09 -1.51
CA PHE A 151 -8.32 3.89 -1.37
C PHE A 151 -7.01 4.08 -2.13
N SER A 152 -5.90 4.03 -1.40
CA SER A 152 -4.55 3.87 -1.91
C SER A 152 -4.18 2.40 -1.82
N GLY A 153 -4.34 1.67 -2.91
CA GLY A 153 -3.77 0.33 -3.08
C GLY A 153 -2.30 0.47 -3.48
N ASN A 154 -1.39 -0.04 -2.64
CA ASN A 154 0.07 0.00 -2.75
C ASN A 154 0.64 0.57 -4.06
N SER A 155 1.33 1.72 -3.95
CA SER A 155 1.85 2.61 -5.01
C SER A 155 2.33 1.97 -6.32
N LYS A 156 2.87 0.76 -6.28
CA LYS A 156 3.37 0.02 -7.45
C LYS A 156 2.27 -0.50 -8.36
N GLY A 157 1.23 -1.12 -7.80
CA GLY A 157 0.11 -1.67 -8.58
C GLY A 157 -0.76 -0.57 -9.17
N ALA A 158 -1.02 0.49 -8.38
CA ALA A 158 -1.68 1.69 -8.89
C ALA A 158 -0.85 2.40 -9.96
N GLY A 159 0.47 2.52 -9.75
CA GLY A 159 1.40 3.08 -10.74
C GLY A 159 1.40 2.32 -12.06
N ASP A 160 1.46 0.98 -12.02
CA ASP A 160 1.31 0.11 -13.21
C ASP A 160 0.03 0.45 -13.98
N GLN A 161 -1.12 0.50 -13.29
CA GLN A 161 -2.40 0.79 -13.96
C GLN A 161 -2.44 2.23 -14.50
N TYR A 162 -1.92 3.21 -13.77
CA TYR A 162 -1.88 4.61 -14.23
C TYR A 162 -1.03 4.78 -15.48
N VAL A 163 0.16 4.17 -15.54
CA VAL A 163 1.01 4.22 -16.74
C VAL A 163 0.26 3.65 -17.94
N ARG A 164 -0.36 2.49 -17.78
CA ARG A 164 -1.12 1.83 -18.85
C ARG A 164 -2.33 2.66 -19.29
N ASP A 165 -3.04 3.25 -18.34
CA ASP A 165 -4.20 4.08 -18.61
C ASP A 165 -3.81 5.36 -19.35
N TYR A 166 -2.70 6.00 -18.95
CA TYR A 166 -2.18 7.20 -19.61
C TYR A 166 -1.69 6.92 -21.03
N THR A 167 -1.05 5.77 -21.27
CA THR A 167 -0.73 5.36 -22.63
C THR A 167 -1.99 5.13 -23.46
N ARG A 168 -3.02 4.48 -22.90
CA ARG A 168 -4.28 4.20 -23.61
C ARG A 168 -5.10 5.46 -23.90
N ILE A 169 -5.23 6.37 -22.94
CA ILE A 169 -6.11 7.54 -23.04
C ILE A 169 -5.41 8.71 -23.73
N TYR A 170 -4.14 8.95 -23.40
CA TYR A 170 -3.41 10.14 -23.83
C TYR A 170 -2.29 9.84 -24.83
N GLY A 171 -2.06 8.58 -25.19
CA GLY A 171 -0.99 8.20 -26.12
C GLY A 171 0.41 8.40 -25.55
N LEU A 172 0.57 8.45 -24.22
CA LEU A 172 1.88 8.61 -23.59
C LEU A 172 2.79 7.42 -23.94
N PRO A 173 3.98 7.64 -24.54
CA PRO A 173 4.91 6.56 -24.90
C PRO A 173 5.61 6.03 -23.63
N ALA A 174 4.94 5.13 -22.93
CA ALA A 174 5.38 4.59 -21.66
C ALA A 174 5.16 3.07 -21.62
N VAL A 175 5.96 2.37 -20.81
CA VAL A 175 5.95 0.92 -20.66
C VAL A 175 6.09 0.56 -19.18
N VAL A 176 5.55 -0.60 -18.79
CA VAL A 176 5.69 -1.11 -17.41
C VAL A 176 6.60 -2.33 -17.38
N PHE A 177 7.65 -2.26 -16.57
CA PHE A 177 8.47 -3.41 -16.19
C PHE A 177 8.08 -3.91 -14.80
N ARG A 178 7.62 -5.16 -14.72
CA ARG A 178 7.40 -5.88 -13.47
C ARG A 178 8.68 -6.63 -13.14
N GLN A 179 9.46 -6.04 -12.25
CA GLN A 179 10.81 -6.49 -11.94
C GLN A 179 10.81 -7.52 -10.81
N SER A 180 11.65 -8.54 -10.95
CA SER A 180 11.96 -9.50 -9.88
C SER A 180 13.09 -9.00 -8.98
N CYS A 181 13.88 -9.90 -8.39
CA CYS A 181 15.03 -9.58 -7.56
C CYS A 181 16.19 -9.03 -8.42
N ILE A 182 16.34 -7.70 -8.42
CA ILE A 182 17.47 -7.01 -9.04
C ILE A 182 18.63 -6.92 -8.04
N TYR A 183 19.84 -7.19 -8.51
CA TYR A 183 21.04 -7.03 -7.70
C TYR A 183 22.26 -6.57 -8.51
N GLY A 184 23.20 -5.90 -7.86
CA GLY A 184 24.47 -5.52 -8.46
C GLY A 184 25.20 -4.40 -7.72
N PRO A 185 26.38 -3.98 -8.23
CA PRO A 185 27.17 -2.90 -7.64
C PRO A 185 26.34 -1.63 -7.38
N ARG A 186 26.74 -0.86 -6.35
CA ARG A 186 26.06 0.37 -5.89
C ARG A 186 24.73 0.17 -5.16
N GLN A 187 24.33 -1.06 -4.89
CA GLN A 187 23.17 -1.35 -4.06
C GLN A 187 23.52 -1.36 -2.57
N MET A 188 22.86 -0.49 -1.81
CA MET A 188 22.97 -0.45 -0.34
C MET A 188 21.90 -1.36 0.28
N GLY A 189 22.09 -2.68 0.14
CA GLY A 189 21.15 -3.66 0.66
C GLY A 189 21.03 -3.62 2.18
N VAL A 190 19.81 -3.77 2.68
CA VAL A 190 19.47 -3.86 4.11
C VAL A 190 18.54 -5.06 4.33
N GLU A 191 18.33 -5.49 5.58
CA GLU A 191 17.55 -6.69 5.91
C GLU A 191 16.16 -6.74 5.27
N ASP A 192 15.51 -5.58 5.12
CA ASP A 192 14.18 -5.45 4.53
C ASP A 192 14.19 -5.20 3.01
N GLN A 193 15.34 -4.92 2.40
CA GLN A 193 15.44 -4.58 0.99
C GLN A 193 16.73 -5.07 0.32
N GLY A 194 16.57 -5.88 -0.73
CA GLY A 194 17.68 -6.31 -1.56
C GLY A 194 18.51 -7.42 -0.92
N TRP A 195 17.86 -8.56 -0.66
CA TRP A 195 18.42 -9.67 0.12
C TRP A 195 19.80 -10.15 -0.35
N VAL A 196 20.07 -10.20 -1.67
CA VAL A 196 21.37 -10.61 -2.22
C VAL A 196 22.47 -9.65 -1.77
N ALA A 197 22.23 -8.33 -1.89
CA ALA A 197 23.17 -7.32 -1.45
C ALA A 197 23.29 -7.31 0.08
N TRP A 198 22.17 -7.42 0.80
CA TRP A 198 22.16 -7.47 2.25
C TRP A 198 23.04 -8.59 2.81
N PHE A 199 22.87 -9.84 2.35
CA PHE A 199 23.66 -10.95 2.88
C PHE A 199 25.16 -10.80 2.58
N ILE A 200 25.52 -10.30 1.40
CA ILE A 200 26.93 -10.02 1.06
C ILE A 200 27.49 -8.94 1.99
N ILE A 201 26.77 -7.81 2.13
CA ILE A 201 27.18 -6.69 2.98
C ILE A 201 27.34 -7.18 4.42
N ALA A 202 26.31 -7.83 4.96
CA ALA A 202 26.29 -8.31 6.33
C ALA A 202 27.44 -9.28 6.61
N ALA A 203 27.71 -10.21 5.70
CA ALA A 203 28.81 -11.15 5.89
C ALA A 203 30.19 -10.48 5.77
N VAL A 204 30.37 -9.49 4.89
CA VAL A 204 31.63 -8.72 4.77
C VAL A 204 31.87 -7.80 5.97
N THR A 205 30.82 -7.24 6.57
CA THR A 205 30.90 -6.33 7.72
C THR A 205 30.68 -7.02 9.06
N ALA A 206 30.59 -8.35 9.07
CA ALA A 206 30.35 -9.18 10.25
C ALA A 206 29.06 -8.82 11.03
N GLN A 207 28.02 -8.41 10.31
CA GLN A 207 26.67 -8.20 10.85
C GLN A 207 25.91 -9.53 10.94
N PRO A 208 24.99 -9.67 11.91
CA PRO A 208 24.16 -10.87 12.03
C PRO A 208 23.22 -11.02 10.82
N ILE A 209 23.02 -12.26 10.38
CA ILE A 209 22.11 -12.60 9.28
C ILE A 209 20.98 -13.47 9.84
N THR A 210 19.74 -13.01 9.64
CA THR A 210 18.53 -13.79 9.95
C THR A 210 17.90 -14.33 8.67
N ILE A 211 17.61 -15.62 8.65
CA ILE A 211 16.88 -16.29 7.57
C ILE A 211 15.43 -16.46 8.01
N TYR A 212 14.54 -15.75 7.33
CA TYR A 212 13.10 -15.86 7.52
C TYR A 212 12.56 -17.08 6.76
N GLY A 213 11.83 -17.94 7.45
CA GLY A 213 11.36 -19.21 6.93
C GLY A 213 12.46 -20.28 6.91
N ASN A 214 12.45 -21.17 5.91
CA ASN A 214 13.36 -22.31 5.86
C ASN A 214 14.56 -22.13 4.92
N GLY A 215 14.74 -20.94 4.34
CA GLY A 215 15.83 -20.63 3.40
C GLY A 215 15.72 -21.28 2.02
N LYS A 216 14.65 -22.03 1.75
CA LYS A 216 14.41 -22.74 0.48
C LYS A 216 13.48 -21.98 -0.48
N GLN A 217 13.04 -20.79 -0.10
CA GLN A 217 12.27 -19.93 -0.98
C GLN A 217 13.12 -19.57 -2.21
N VAL A 218 12.52 -19.63 -3.40
CA VAL A 218 13.24 -19.48 -4.69
C VAL A 218 12.87 -18.16 -5.33
N ARG A 219 13.88 -17.46 -5.83
CA ARG A 219 13.73 -16.25 -6.64
C ARG A 219 14.53 -16.41 -7.93
N ASP A 220 14.03 -15.87 -9.03
CA ASP A 220 14.92 -15.48 -10.11
C ASP A 220 15.65 -14.19 -9.76
N VAL A 221 16.96 -14.15 -10.03
CA VAL A 221 17.82 -13.01 -9.72
C VAL A 221 18.36 -12.42 -11.03
N LEU A 222 18.27 -11.10 -11.17
CA LEU A 222 18.71 -10.37 -12.35
C LEU A 222 19.85 -9.43 -12.00
N PHE A 223 20.98 -9.57 -12.68
CA PHE A 223 22.11 -8.66 -12.51
C PHE A 223 21.79 -7.29 -13.12
N ILE A 224 22.28 -6.22 -12.49
CA ILE A 224 21.94 -4.84 -12.84
C ILE A 224 22.26 -4.50 -14.30
N ASP A 225 23.37 -4.97 -14.86
CA ASP A 225 23.75 -4.67 -16.25
C ASP A 225 22.71 -5.21 -17.25
N ASP A 226 22.19 -6.42 -17.02
CA ASP A 226 21.11 -6.97 -17.85
C ASP A 226 19.82 -6.17 -17.70
N LEU A 227 19.54 -5.60 -16.53
CA LEU A 227 18.39 -4.69 -16.36
C LEU A 227 18.60 -3.39 -17.16
N LEU A 228 19.80 -2.83 -17.19
CA LEU A 228 20.12 -1.64 -17.98
C LEU A 228 19.89 -1.90 -19.48
N ASP A 229 20.33 -3.06 -19.98
CA ASP A 229 20.06 -3.50 -21.35
C ASP A 229 18.54 -3.57 -21.64
N ALA A 230 17.72 -3.97 -20.66
CA ALA A 230 16.26 -3.99 -20.81
C ALA A 230 15.69 -2.57 -20.95
N TYR A 231 16.20 -1.62 -20.17
CA TYR A 231 15.81 -0.21 -20.25
C TYR A 231 16.19 0.39 -21.60
N ASP A 232 17.42 0.17 -22.06
CA ASP A 232 17.90 0.67 -23.34
C ASP A 232 17.08 0.09 -24.50
N ALA A 233 16.78 -1.21 -24.46
CA ALA A 233 15.92 -1.85 -25.45
C ALA A 233 14.49 -1.27 -25.42
N ALA A 234 13.92 -1.02 -24.24
CA ALA A 234 12.60 -0.41 -24.14
C ALA A 234 12.54 1.02 -24.70
N ILE A 235 13.58 1.82 -24.44
CA ILE A 235 13.68 3.18 -24.98
C ILE A 235 13.80 3.13 -26.50
N ALA A 236 14.66 2.26 -27.03
CA ALA A 236 14.86 2.10 -28.47
C ALA A 236 13.62 1.61 -29.23
N HIS A 237 12.74 0.86 -28.55
CA HIS A 237 11.53 0.27 -29.14
C HIS A 237 10.23 0.94 -28.66
N ILE A 238 10.29 2.09 -27.99
CA ILE A 238 9.14 2.68 -27.28
C ILE A 238 7.92 2.91 -28.18
N ASP A 239 8.14 3.27 -29.46
CA ASP A 239 7.08 3.50 -30.44
C ASP A 239 6.25 2.24 -30.76
N VAL A 240 6.83 1.06 -30.54
CA VAL A 240 6.19 -0.24 -30.79
C VAL A 240 5.60 -0.82 -29.52
N ILE A 241 6.26 -0.60 -28.38
CA ILE A 241 5.93 -1.28 -27.11
C ILE A 241 5.13 -0.42 -26.14
N ALA A 242 4.78 0.82 -26.50
CA ALA A 242 4.00 1.70 -25.64
C ALA A 242 2.71 1.02 -25.13
N GLY A 243 2.46 1.12 -23.83
CA GLY A 243 1.30 0.55 -23.14
C GLY A 243 1.45 -0.93 -22.79
N GLN A 244 2.56 -1.56 -23.18
CA GLN A 244 2.84 -2.94 -22.84
C GLN A 244 3.36 -3.09 -21.42
N VAL A 245 3.23 -4.32 -20.94
CA VAL A 245 3.80 -4.79 -19.67
C VAL A 245 4.74 -5.95 -19.97
N TYR A 246 5.93 -5.93 -19.35
CA TYR A 246 6.91 -6.99 -19.43
C TYR A 246 7.33 -7.42 -18.03
N ASN A 247 7.44 -8.73 -17.82
CA ASN A 247 8.18 -9.25 -16.66
C ASN A 247 9.67 -9.17 -16.98
N VAL A 248 10.45 -8.62 -16.06
CA VAL A 248 11.90 -8.43 -16.21
C VAL A 248 12.58 -9.02 -14.97
N GLY A 249 13.33 -10.10 -15.18
CA GLY A 249 13.99 -10.83 -14.10
C GLY A 249 14.99 -11.82 -14.68
N GLY A 250 15.63 -12.61 -13.81
CA GLY A 250 16.59 -13.62 -14.23
C GLY A 250 15.97 -14.73 -15.09
N GLY A 251 14.67 -14.97 -14.90
CA GLY A 251 13.94 -16.05 -15.53
C GLY A 251 14.37 -17.44 -15.05
N PRO A 252 13.85 -18.52 -15.66
CA PRO A 252 14.11 -19.89 -15.22
C PRO A 252 15.58 -20.34 -15.29
N ALA A 253 16.41 -19.64 -16.06
CA ALA A 253 17.84 -19.93 -16.19
C ALA A 253 18.69 -19.35 -15.05
N HIS A 254 18.17 -18.38 -14.29
CA HIS A 254 18.90 -17.66 -13.25
C HIS A 254 18.09 -17.65 -11.94
N THR A 255 17.73 -18.85 -11.47
CA THR A 255 17.02 -19.02 -10.19
C THR A 255 17.98 -19.46 -9.10
N MET A 256 17.63 -19.10 -7.86
CA MET A 256 18.38 -19.48 -6.69
C MET A 256 17.48 -19.45 -5.45
N SER A 257 17.70 -20.39 -4.54
CA SER A 257 17.11 -20.37 -3.21
C SER A 257 17.83 -19.37 -2.30
N VAL A 258 17.05 -18.66 -1.48
CA VAL A 258 17.52 -17.51 -0.70
C VAL A 258 18.69 -17.85 0.23
N TRP A 259 18.75 -19.05 0.81
CA TRP A 259 19.89 -19.46 1.63
C TRP A 259 20.45 -20.83 1.24
N ALA A 260 19.61 -21.80 0.89
CA ALA A 260 20.07 -23.18 0.65
C ALA A 260 21.10 -23.30 -0.48
N GLU A 261 21.04 -22.45 -1.51
CA GLU A 261 22.03 -22.35 -2.58
C GLU A 261 22.94 -21.12 -2.43
N PHE A 262 22.39 -19.98 -2.00
CA PHE A 262 23.15 -18.75 -1.85
C PHE A 262 24.21 -18.81 -0.75
N GLY A 263 23.88 -19.36 0.42
CA GLY A 263 24.78 -19.45 1.58
C GLY A 263 26.10 -20.13 1.24
N PRO A 264 26.09 -21.34 0.66
CA PRO A 264 27.30 -22.03 0.22
C PRO A 264 28.14 -21.25 -0.81
N ILE A 265 27.53 -20.45 -1.68
CA ILE A 265 28.26 -19.58 -2.62
C ILE A 265 29.00 -18.49 -1.85
N LEU A 266 28.30 -17.83 -0.92
CA LEU A 266 28.86 -16.74 -0.14
C LEU A 266 29.97 -17.21 0.81
N GLU A 267 29.81 -18.36 1.46
CA GLU A 267 30.84 -18.98 2.31
C GLU A 267 32.12 -19.30 1.53
N ARG A 268 31.99 -19.75 0.27
CA ARG A 268 33.15 -19.97 -0.62
C ARG A 268 33.88 -18.66 -0.96
N LEU A 269 33.14 -17.58 -1.20
CA LEU A 269 33.72 -16.27 -1.51
C LEU A 269 34.42 -15.65 -0.29
N ILE A 270 33.83 -15.80 0.89
CA ILE A 270 34.36 -15.27 2.15
C ILE A 270 35.48 -16.14 2.74
N GLY A 271 35.46 -17.44 2.48
CA GLY A 271 36.47 -18.39 2.95
C GLY A 271 36.23 -18.97 4.34
N HIS A 272 35.05 -18.74 4.94
CA HIS A 272 34.65 -19.36 6.20
C HIS A 272 33.13 -19.54 6.29
N PRO A 273 32.64 -20.45 7.17
CA PRO A 273 31.21 -20.59 7.43
C PRO A 273 30.58 -19.30 7.99
N ILE A 274 29.32 -19.05 7.65
CA ILE A 274 28.59 -17.84 8.08
C ILE A 274 27.49 -18.27 9.06
N PRO A 275 27.58 -17.89 10.35
CA PRO A 275 26.52 -18.19 11.31
C PRO A 275 25.27 -17.39 10.97
N VAL A 276 24.12 -18.07 10.90
CA VAL A 276 22.81 -17.45 10.66
C VAL A 276 21.79 -17.86 11.71
N SER A 277 20.90 -16.94 12.07
CA SER A 277 19.70 -17.21 12.87
C SER A 277 18.52 -17.55 11.97
N GLY A 278 17.54 -18.28 12.50
CA GLY A 278 16.25 -18.52 11.85
C GLY A 278 15.15 -17.72 12.52
N ASP A 279 14.16 -17.29 11.75
CA ASP A 279 12.93 -16.66 12.24
C ASP A 279 11.72 -17.14 11.43
N ASP A 280 10.51 -16.83 11.91
CA ASP A 280 9.26 -17.20 11.26
C ASP A 280 9.15 -16.62 9.83
N TRP A 281 8.25 -17.19 9.04
CA TRP A 281 7.99 -16.72 7.69
C TRP A 281 7.49 -15.28 7.69
N ARG A 282 8.04 -14.44 6.81
CA ARG A 282 7.53 -13.08 6.60
C ARG A 282 6.09 -13.13 6.06
N PRO A 283 5.15 -12.33 6.60
CA PRO A 283 3.81 -12.23 6.06
C PRO A 283 3.82 -11.89 4.57
N GLY A 284 3.14 -12.69 3.74
CA GLY A 284 3.07 -12.45 2.30
C GLY A 284 4.29 -12.89 1.49
N ASP A 285 5.29 -13.54 2.11
CA ASP A 285 6.45 -14.05 1.39
C ASP A 285 6.04 -15.17 0.42
N GLN A 286 6.52 -15.05 -0.81
CA GLN A 286 6.19 -16.01 -1.87
C GLN A 286 7.17 -17.19 -1.79
N PRO A 287 6.71 -18.45 -1.76
CA PRO A 287 7.64 -19.58 -1.74
C PRO A 287 8.52 -19.62 -2.99
N ILE A 288 7.95 -19.32 -4.16
CA ILE A 288 8.66 -19.32 -5.45
C ILE A 288 8.16 -18.14 -6.28
N TYR A 289 9.08 -17.35 -6.81
CA TYR A 289 8.80 -16.35 -7.84
C TYR A 289 9.86 -16.45 -8.94
N ILE A 290 9.40 -16.64 -10.17
CA ILE A 290 10.26 -16.75 -11.36
C ILE A 290 9.56 -15.98 -12.50
N SER A 291 10.27 -15.02 -13.09
CA SER A 291 9.73 -14.21 -14.18
C SER A 291 9.64 -15.01 -15.48
N ASP A 292 8.47 -15.00 -16.11
CA ASP A 292 8.38 -15.39 -17.52
C ASP A 292 8.84 -14.23 -18.41
N ILE A 293 10.11 -14.30 -18.82
CA ILE A 293 10.78 -13.28 -19.64
C ILE A 293 10.60 -13.48 -21.15
N ARG A 294 9.82 -14.47 -21.60
CA ARG A 294 9.68 -14.77 -23.04
C ARG A 294 9.11 -13.61 -23.84
N LYS A 295 8.23 -12.81 -23.25
CA LYS A 295 7.67 -11.63 -23.92
C LYS A 295 8.74 -10.57 -24.20
N ALA A 296 9.57 -10.27 -23.19
CA ALA A 296 10.69 -9.33 -23.34
C ALA A 296 11.69 -9.85 -24.39
N GLY A 297 12.00 -11.15 -24.40
CA GLY A 297 12.85 -11.74 -25.43
C GLY A 297 12.32 -11.60 -26.86
N ARG A 298 11.01 -11.83 -27.08
CA ARG A 298 10.42 -11.70 -28.43
C ARG A 298 10.30 -10.27 -28.92
N GLU A 299 9.92 -9.34 -28.05
CA GLU A 299 9.52 -7.99 -28.46
C GLU A 299 10.64 -6.94 -28.27
N LEU A 300 11.58 -7.18 -27.35
CA LEU A 300 12.72 -6.29 -27.08
C LEU A 300 14.06 -6.86 -27.54
N GLY A 301 14.11 -8.13 -27.96
CA GLY A 301 15.37 -8.84 -28.21
C GLY A 301 16.22 -8.99 -26.94
N TRP A 302 15.60 -8.87 -25.76
CA TRP A 302 16.28 -8.82 -24.47
C TRP A 302 16.30 -10.18 -23.76
N GLN A 303 17.40 -10.49 -23.09
CA GLN A 303 17.52 -11.65 -22.22
C GLN A 303 18.49 -11.37 -21.07
N SER A 304 18.28 -12.03 -19.93
CA SER A 304 19.28 -12.10 -18.85
C SER A 304 20.49 -12.91 -19.33
N ARG A 305 21.72 -12.38 -19.18
CA ARG A 305 22.97 -12.98 -19.67
C ARG A 305 23.96 -13.29 -18.56
N VAL A 306 23.96 -12.51 -17.48
CA VAL A 306 24.90 -12.68 -16.38
C VAL A 306 24.44 -13.84 -15.49
N GLY A 307 25.28 -14.88 -15.42
CA GLY A 307 25.03 -16.03 -14.55
C GLY A 307 25.00 -15.65 -13.07
N VAL A 308 24.27 -16.43 -12.27
CA VAL A 308 24.05 -16.15 -10.83
C VAL A 308 25.36 -16.04 -10.05
N GLU A 309 26.25 -17.04 -10.14
CA GLU A 309 27.53 -17.02 -9.42
C GLU A 309 28.42 -15.85 -9.85
N GLU A 310 28.43 -15.55 -11.15
CA GLU A 310 29.21 -14.44 -11.71
C GLU A 310 28.72 -13.09 -11.19
N GLY A 311 27.41 -12.87 -11.16
CA GLY A 311 26.83 -11.64 -10.62
C GLY A 311 27.09 -11.49 -9.12
N ILE A 312 26.99 -12.59 -8.35
CA ILE A 312 27.29 -12.58 -6.90
C ILE A 312 28.75 -12.21 -6.67
N ARG A 313 29.67 -12.82 -7.43
CA ARG A 313 31.11 -12.53 -7.35
C ARG A 313 31.40 -11.05 -7.62
N ARG A 314 30.83 -10.48 -8.68
CA ARG A 314 30.99 -9.05 -9.01
C ARG A 314 30.47 -8.14 -7.90
N LEU A 315 29.32 -8.46 -7.31
CA LEU A 315 28.76 -7.69 -6.20
C LEU A 315 29.64 -7.81 -4.95
N TYR A 316 30.09 -9.02 -4.61
CA TYR A 316 31.02 -9.26 -3.51
C TYR A 316 32.31 -8.45 -3.65
N GLU A 317 32.98 -8.52 -4.81
CA GLU A 317 34.19 -7.75 -5.10
C GLU A 317 33.96 -6.24 -4.94
N TRP A 318 32.82 -5.75 -5.41
CA TRP A 318 32.46 -4.34 -5.23
C TRP A 318 32.24 -3.98 -3.76
N VAL A 319 31.54 -4.80 -2.97
CA VAL A 319 31.32 -4.56 -1.53
C VAL A 319 32.65 -4.56 -0.77
N VAL A 320 33.53 -5.52 -1.04
CA VAL A 320 34.87 -5.59 -0.41
C VAL A 320 35.70 -4.36 -0.76
N ALA A 321 35.73 -3.95 -2.03
CA ALA A 321 36.46 -2.77 -2.47
C ALA A 321 35.91 -1.46 -1.89
N ASN A 322 34.63 -1.43 -1.48
CA ASN A 322 33.94 -0.24 -0.98
C ASN A 322 33.45 -0.41 0.46
N ARG A 323 34.13 -1.24 1.26
CA ARG A 323 33.73 -1.63 2.61
C ARG A 323 33.35 -0.45 3.52
N LEU A 324 34.07 0.67 3.41
CA LEU A 324 33.82 1.89 4.18
C LEU A 324 32.41 2.48 4.00
N LEU A 325 31.73 2.21 2.87
CA LEU A 325 30.35 2.68 2.63
C LEU A 325 29.34 2.01 3.57
N PHE A 326 29.68 0.87 4.16
CA PHE A 326 28.78 0.03 4.95
C PHE A 326 29.11 0.03 6.45
N GLU A 327 30.24 0.60 6.84
CA GLU A 327 30.69 0.67 8.24
C GLU A 327 30.25 1.97 8.95
N MET A 328 29.71 2.96 8.22
CA MET A 328 29.31 4.28 8.77
C MET A 328 27.86 4.33 9.30
N GLY A 329 27.29 3.19 9.73
CA GLY A 329 25.92 3.09 10.24
C GLY A 329 25.83 3.16 11.75
#